data_AF-A0A3C0NEB8-F1
#
_entry.id   AF-A0A3C0NEB8-F1
#
_cell.length_a   1.000
_cell.length_b   1.000
_cell.length_c   1.000
_cell.angle_alpha   90.00
_cell.angle_beta   90.00
_cell.angle_gamma   90.00
#
_symmetry.space_group_name_H-M   'P 1'
#
loop_
_entity.id
_entity.type
_entity.pdbx_description
1 polymer ?
#
loop_
_entity_poly.entity_id
_entity_poly.type
_entity_poly.pdbx_seq_one_letter_code
_entity_poly.pdbx_strand_id
1 'polypeptide(L)'
;MAEGIATVDNATIQARVLPDPLTNVTGKILFDFDRILVEGVNGRYGGGFITAAGTIPISQPISQDNPLTVNIGELAIDLQGLYRGNVQGNVILTGTALTPKIGGQVNLFDGQVSLQERTPTTAASTTNTTAASTANATTASTTNTTAATTNT
;
A
#
# COMPACT_ATOMS: atom_id res chain seq x y z
N MET A 1 6.68 -34.56 -24.70
CA MET A 1 5.79 -33.57 -24.07
C MET A 1 6.36 -33.29 -22.69
N ALA A 2 6.70 -32.04 -22.35
CA ALA A 2 7.28 -31.72 -21.05
C ALA A 2 6.23 -31.05 -20.16
N GLU A 3 5.67 -31.83 -19.24
CA GLU A 3 4.91 -31.33 -18.10
C GLU A 3 5.90 -31.03 -16.97
N GLY A 4 5.79 -29.84 -16.38
CA GLY A 4 6.67 -29.43 -15.29
C GLY A 4 5.97 -29.56 -13.94
N ILE A 5 6.67 -30.01 -12.91
CA ILE A 5 6.17 -29.97 -11.53
C ILE A 5 7.14 -29.16 -10.69
N ALA A 6 6.62 -28.17 -9.96
CA ALA A 6 7.35 -27.49 -8.90
C ALA A 6 6.68 -27.78 -7.56
N THR A 7 7.50 -28.21 -6.61
CA THR A 7 7.10 -28.39 -5.22
C THR A 7 7.83 -27.35 -4.37
N VAL A 8 7.08 -26.69 -3.51
CA VAL A 8 7.61 -25.76 -2.51
C VAL A 8 7.41 -26.41 -1.16
N ASP A 9 8.48 -26.50 -0.36
CA ASP A 9 8.44 -27.08 0.98
C ASP A 9 9.07 -26.08 1.96
N ASN A 10 8.27 -25.67 2.95
CA ASN A 10 8.68 -24.79 4.05
C ASN A 10 9.46 -23.54 3.61
N ALA A 11 9.06 -22.92 2.50
CA ALA A 11 9.74 -21.74 1.97
C ALA A 11 9.35 -20.47 2.73
N THR A 12 10.21 -19.45 2.59
CA THR A 12 9.95 -18.09 3.08
C THR A 12 9.96 -17.14 1.88
N ILE A 13 8.89 -16.35 1.71
CA ILE A 13 8.71 -15.43 0.59
C ILE A 13 8.60 -14.00 1.13
N GLN A 14 9.57 -13.15 0.79
CA GLN A 14 9.51 -11.73 1.09
C GLN A 14 8.94 -10.97 -0.11
N ALA A 15 7.77 -10.35 0.07
CA ALA A 15 7.22 -9.41 -0.90
C ALA A 15 7.71 -8.00 -0.59
N ARG A 16 7.90 -7.14 -1.61
CA ARG A 16 8.33 -5.75 -1.40
C ARG A 16 7.29 -4.90 -0.66
N VAL A 17 6.01 -5.22 -0.87
CA VAL A 17 4.89 -4.45 -0.31
C VAL A 17 4.45 -4.95 1.06
N LEU A 18 4.96 -6.11 1.49
CA LEU A 18 4.68 -6.67 2.81
C LEU A 18 5.91 -6.41 3.71
N PRO A 19 5.72 -5.84 4.91
CA PRO A 19 6.81 -5.62 5.84
C PRO A 19 7.44 -6.93 6.33
N ASP A 20 6.59 -7.90 6.69
CA ASP A 20 7.00 -9.21 7.14
C ASP A 20 6.99 -10.23 5.99
N PRO A 21 7.78 -11.32 6.08
CA PRO A 21 7.74 -12.37 5.08
C PRO A 21 6.54 -13.32 5.28
N LEU A 22 6.10 -13.94 4.19
CA LEU A 22 5.25 -15.11 4.24
C LEU A 22 6.12 -16.33 4.58
N THR A 23 5.77 -17.07 5.63
CA THR A 23 6.54 -18.20 6.15
C THR A 23 5.81 -19.52 5.96
N ASN A 24 6.52 -20.64 6.16
CA ASN A 24 5.98 -22.00 6.05
C ASN A 24 5.23 -22.24 4.73
N VAL A 25 5.71 -21.65 3.63
CA VAL A 25 5.05 -21.77 2.34
C VAL A 25 5.27 -23.17 1.79
N THR A 26 4.19 -23.93 1.63
CA THR A 26 4.22 -25.30 1.14
C THR A 26 3.15 -25.50 0.08
N GLY A 27 3.49 -26.12 -1.05
CA GLY A 27 2.52 -26.38 -2.10
C GLY A 27 3.07 -27.08 -3.32
N LYS A 28 2.16 -27.48 -4.22
CA LYS A 28 2.46 -28.16 -5.48
C LYS A 28 1.85 -27.42 -6.66
N ILE A 29 2.66 -27.20 -7.68
CA ILE A 29 2.34 -26.44 -8.87
C ILE A 29 2.69 -27.29 -10.09
N LEU A 30 1.74 -27.40 -11.02
CA LEU A 30 1.89 -28.12 -12.28
C LEU A 30 1.90 -27.11 -13.42
N PHE A 31 2.85 -27.28 -14.34
CA PHE A 31 2.98 -26.50 -15.55
C PHE A 31 2.54 -27.36 -16.72
N ASP A 32 1.38 -27.05 -17.27
CA ASP A 32 0.77 -27.71 -18.41
C ASP A 32 0.81 -26.75 -19.60
N PHE A 33 2.01 -26.57 -20.16
CA PHE A 33 2.34 -25.76 -21.35
C PHE A 33 1.79 -24.32 -21.41
N ASP A 34 0.47 -24.17 -21.57
CA ASP A 34 -0.24 -22.90 -21.67
C ASP A 34 -0.78 -22.40 -20.32
N ARG A 35 -0.78 -23.25 -19.28
CA ARG A 35 -1.37 -22.95 -17.96
C ARG A 35 -0.53 -23.43 -16.79
N ILE A 36 -0.77 -22.80 -15.66
CA ILE A 36 -0.26 -23.19 -14.35
C ILE A 36 -1.46 -23.67 -13.53
N LEU A 37 -1.39 -24.90 -13.03
CA LEU A 37 -2.32 -25.45 -12.06
C LEU A 37 -1.67 -25.43 -10.68
N VAL A 38 -2.29 -24.71 -9.75
CA VAL A 38 -1.94 -24.73 -8.34
C VAL A 38 -2.89 -25.71 -7.65
N GLU A 39 -2.39 -26.90 -7.30
CA GLU A 39 -3.16 -27.89 -6.53
C GLU A 39 -3.48 -27.37 -5.13
N GLY A 40 -2.54 -26.64 -4.55
CA GLY A 40 -2.67 -26.01 -3.26
C GLY A 40 -1.34 -25.42 -2.81
N VAL A 41 -1.38 -24.17 -2.36
CA VAL A 41 -0.29 -23.51 -1.63
C VAL A 41 -0.86 -23.03 -0.31
N ASN A 42 -0.14 -23.29 0.78
CA ASN A 42 -0.47 -22.81 2.12
C ASN A 42 0.73 -22.00 2.65
N GLY A 43 0.48 -20.93 3.38
CA GLY A 43 1.52 -20.12 4.02
C GLY A 43 1.00 -19.40 5.25
N ARG A 44 1.92 -18.82 6.02
CA ARG A 44 1.63 -18.12 7.28
C ARG A 44 2.13 -16.68 7.26
N TYR A 45 1.29 -15.76 7.70
CA TYR A 45 1.60 -14.33 7.81
C TYR A 45 0.87 -13.74 9.02
N GLY A 46 1.54 -12.90 9.82
CA GLY A 46 0.86 -12.11 10.86
C GLY A 46 -0.01 -12.95 11.83
N GLY A 47 0.42 -14.18 12.13
CA GLY A 47 -0.34 -15.13 12.97
C GLY A 47 -1.39 -15.99 12.24
N GLY A 48 -1.85 -15.57 11.07
CA GLY A 48 -2.87 -16.26 10.28
C GLY A 48 -2.34 -17.12 9.13
N PHE A 49 -3.25 -17.52 8.24
CA PHE A 49 -2.99 -18.41 7.11
C PHE A 49 -3.45 -17.80 5.78
N ILE A 50 -2.69 -18.12 4.74
CA ILE A 50 -3.04 -17.81 3.35
C ILE A 50 -3.06 -19.12 2.58
N THR A 51 -4.09 -19.33 1.76
CA THR A 51 -4.16 -20.48 0.86
C THR A 51 -4.39 -20.04 -0.57
N ALA A 52 -3.86 -20.78 -1.54
CA ALA A 52 -4.10 -20.52 -2.96
C ALA A 52 -4.27 -21.82 -3.74
N ALA A 53 -5.25 -21.84 -4.64
CA ALA A 53 -5.52 -22.97 -5.52
C ALA A 53 -6.25 -22.52 -6.79
N GLY A 54 -6.19 -23.33 -7.85
CA GLY A 54 -6.84 -23.07 -9.13
C GLY A 54 -5.85 -22.90 -10.27
N THR A 55 -6.31 -22.39 -11.40
CA THR A 55 -5.54 -22.34 -12.64
C THR A 55 -5.36 -20.91 -13.16
N ILE A 56 -4.20 -20.64 -13.77
CA ILE A 56 -3.94 -19.38 -14.46
C ILE A 56 -3.22 -19.64 -15.79
N PRO A 57 -3.70 -19.10 -16.92
CA PRO A 57 -2.99 -19.17 -18.19
C PRO A 57 -1.66 -18.41 -18.12
N ILE A 58 -0.63 -18.84 -18.84
CA ILE A 58 0.70 -18.22 -18.77
C ILE A 58 0.75 -16.94 -19.61
N SER A 59 0.43 -17.02 -20.90
CA SER A 59 0.66 -15.95 -21.87
C SER A 59 -0.58 -15.49 -22.62
N GLN A 60 -1.49 -16.42 -22.94
CA GLN A 60 -2.70 -16.15 -23.70
C GLN A 60 -3.93 -16.27 -22.80
N PRO A 61 -4.90 -15.34 -22.87
CA PRO A 61 -6.11 -15.42 -22.08
C PRO A 61 -6.97 -16.59 -22.59
N ILE A 62 -7.19 -17.58 -21.72
CA ILE A 62 -8.03 -18.74 -21.95
C ILE A 62 -9.07 -18.77 -20.84
N SER A 63 -10.31 -19.13 -21.16
CA SER A 63 -11.35 -19.33 -20.13
C SER A 63 -10.90 -20.37 -19.11
N GLN A 64 -11.18 -20.12 -17.83
CA GLN A 64 -10.82 -21.00 -16.73
C GLN A 64 -12.09 -21.36 -15.96
N ASP A 65 -12.31 -22.65 -15.72
CA ASP A 65 -13.42 -23.11 -14.88
C ASP A 65 -13.17 -22.79 -13.40
N ASN A 66 -11.90 -22.86 -12.97
CA ASN A 66 -11.47 -22.57 -11.60
C ASN A 66 -10.26 -21.62 -11.62
N PRO A 67 -10.46 -20.30 -11.76
CA PRO A 67 -9.36 -19.35 -11.77
C PRO A 67 -8.57 -19.38 -10.45
N LEU A 68 -7.28 -19.08 -10.54
CA LEU A 68 -6.39 -19.04 -9.38
C LEU A 68 -6.97 -18.11 -8.30
N THR A 69 -7.34 -18.68 -7.17
CA THR A 69 -7.99 -17.99 -6.07
C THR A 69 -7.10 -18.08 -4.84
N VAL A 70 -6.94 -16.96 -4.16
CA VAL A 70 -6.19 -16.81 -2.92
C VAL A 70 -7.17 -16.49 -1.80
N ASN A 71 -7.24 -17.34 -0.79
CA ASN A 71 -7.98 -17.10 0.44
C ASN A 71 -7.04 -16.56 1.49
N ILE A 72 -7.43 -15.43 2.04
CA ILE A 72 -6.72 -14.71 3.08
C ILE A 72 -7.53 -14.90 4.35
N GLY A 73 -7.00 -15.70 5.29
CA GLY A 73 -7.57 -15.83 6.63
C GLY A 73 -7.45 -14.51 7.41
N GLU A 74 -7.74 -14.54 8.69
CA GLU A 74 -7.50 -13.37 9.53
C GLU A 74 -5.99 -13.15 9.72
N LEU A 75 -5.47 -12.07 9.13
CA LEU A 75 -4.07 -11.69 9.19
C LEU A 75 -3.92 -10.35 9.92
N ALA A 76 -2.99 -10.28 10.87
CA ALA A 76 -2.53 -8.99 11.39
C ALA A 76 -1.52 -8.38 10.40
N ILE A 77 -1.77 -7.15 9.95
CA ILE A 77 -0.93 -6.42 9.00
C ILE A 77 -0.50 -5.07 9.60
N ASP A 78 0.78 -4.71 9.46
CA ASP A 78 1.31 -3.39 9.79
C ASP A 78 2.06 -2.78 8.59
N LEU A 79 1.32 -2.22 7.64
CA LEU A 79 1.90 -1.56 6.47
C LEU A 79 2.50 -0.21 6.89
N GLN A 80 3.81 -0.05 6.67
CA GLN A 80 4.62 1.10 7.06
C GLN A 80 3.94 2.45 6.76
N GLY A 81 3.32 3.04 7.78
CA GLY A 81 2.69 4.37 7.69
C GLY A 81 1.47 4.45 6.76
N LEU A 82 0.81 3.31 6.47
CA LEU A 82 -0.43 3.29 5.67
C LEU A 82 -1.60 2.72 6.48
N TYR A 83 -1.43 1.51 7.00
CA TYR A 83 -2.50 0.78 7.69
C TYR A 83 -1.94 -0.23 8.69
N ARG A 84 -2.48 -0.23 9.91
CA ARG A 84 -2.22 -1.24 10.93
C ARG A 84 -3.54 -1.81 11.44
N GLY A 85 -3.78 -3.10 11.26
CA GLY A 85 -5.03 -3.76 11.64
C GLY A 85 -5.16 -5.16 11.09
N ASN A 86 -6.37 -5.71 11.12
CA ASN A 86 -6.66 -7.06 10.65
C ASN A 86 -7.25 -7.06 9.24
N VAL A 87 -6.88 -8.06 8.45
CA VAL A 87 -7.36 -8.26 7.08
C VAL A 87 -7.85 -9.69 6.89
N GLN A 88 -8.95 -9.83 6.16
CA GLN A 88 -9.46 -11.11 5.67
C GLN A 88 -10.00 -10.91 4.25
N GLY A 89 -9.91 -11.91 3.39
CA GLY A 89 -10.46 -11.75 2.04
C GLY A 89 -10.36 -12.96 1.14
N ASN A 90 -10.94 -12.79 -0.03
CA ASN A 90 -10.83 -13.71 -1.15
C ASN A 90 -10.42 -12.91 -2.38
N VAL A 91 -9.27 -13.26 -2.95
CA VAL A 91 -8.68 -12.58 -4.10
C VAL A 91 -8.63 -13.56 -5.27
N ILE A 92 -9.13 -13.14 -6.41
CA ILE A 92 -9.18 -13.96 -7.63
C ILE A 92 -8.22 -13.36 -8.64
N LEU A 93 -7.28 -14.18 -9.13
CA LEU A 93 -6.34 -13.83 -10.18
C LEU A 93 -6.88 -14.35 -11.51
N THR A 94 -7.14 -13.42 -12.42
CA THR A 94 -7.62 -13.66 -13.79
C THR A 94 -6.63 -13.09 -14.81
N GLY A 95 -6.94 -13.20 -16.10
CA GLY A 95 -6.01 -12.80 -17.16
C GLY A 95 -4.95 -13.86 -17.38
N THR A 96 -3.67 -13.48 -17.37
CA THR A 96 -2.54 -14.41 -17.58
C THR A 96 -1.45 -14.18 -16.53
N ALA A 97 -0.56 -15.15 -16.29
CA ALA A 97 0.52 -15.04 -15.31
C ALA A 97 1.51 -13.91 -15.64
N LEU A 98 1.67 -13.59 -16.94
CA LEU A 98 2.51 -12.47 -17.40
C LEU A 98 1.79 -11.12 -17.32
N THR A 99 0.45 -11.11 -17.36
CA THR A 99 -0.38 -9.90 -17.26
C THR A 99 -1.60 -10.17 -16.37
N PRO A 100 -1.38 -10.36 -15.05
CA PRO A 100 -2.44 -10.78 -14.16
C PRO A 100 -3.42 -9.64 -13.91
N LYS A 101 -4.69 -9.98 -13.79
CA LYS A 101 -5.75 -9.09 -13.32
C LYS A 101 -6.19 -9.57 -11.95
N ILE A 102 -6.18 -8.68 -10.97
CA ILE A 102 -6.51 -8.98 -9.58
C ILE A 102 -7.91 -8.46 -9.30
N GLY A 103 -8.78 -9.32 -8.79
CA GLY A 103 -10.12 -8.96 -8.32
C GLY A 103 -10.48 -9.68 -7.03
N GLY A 104 -11.72 -9.55 -6.58
CA GLY A 104 -12.21 -10.15 -5.33
C GLY A 104 -12.54 -9.12 -4.26
N GLN A 105 -12.65 -9.57 -3.02
CA GLN A 105 -13.03 -8.75 -1.87
C GLN A 105 -12.02 -8.89 -0.74
N VAL A 106 -11.62 -7.76 -0.17
CA VAL A 106 -10.77 -7.68 1.00
C VAL A 106 -11.48 -6.85 2.05
N ASN A 107 -11.57 -7.37 3.27
CA ASN A 107 -12.16 -6.74 4.42
C ASN A 107 -11.03 -6.29 5.35
N LEU A 108 -11.07 -5.02 5.74
CA LEU A 108 -10.15 -4.41 6.70
C LEU A 108 -10.96 -4.09 7.95
N PHE A 109 -10.51 -4.53 9.12
CA PHE A 109 -11.23 -4.34 10.38
C PHE A 109 -10.26 -4.13 11.55
N ASP A 110 -10.77 -3.54 12.63
CA ASP A 110 -10.00 -3.20 13.84
C ASP A 110 -8.67 -2.50 13.56
N GLY A 111 -8.66 -1.59 12.59
CA GLY A 111 -7.44 -0.98 12.06
C GLY A 111 -7.37 0.54 12.19
N GLN A 112 -6.15 1.06 12.09
CA GLN A 112 -5.81 2.47 12.09
C GLN A 112 -5.17 2.84 10.75
N VAL A 113 -5.60 3.95 10.17
CA VAL A 113 -5.04 4.51 8.93
C VAL A 113 -4.20 5.73 9.29
N SER A 114 -2.98 5.81 8.75
CA SER A 114 -2.12 6.99 8.93
C SER A 114 -2.35 7.98 7.80
N LEU A 115 -2.72 9.21 8.17
CA LEU A 115 -2.83 10.32 7.22
C LEU A 115 -1.50 11.05 7.19
N GLN A 116 -0.83 11.02 6.04
CA GLN A 116 0.38 11.80 5.84
C GLN A 116 -0.01 13.25 5.63
N GLU A 117 0.38 14.12 6.55
CA GLU A 117 0.23 15.57 6.41
C GLU A 117 1.04 16.02 5.19
N ARG A 118 0.36 16.44 4.14
CA ARG A 118 1.01 17.15 3.03
C ARG A 118 1.35 18.54 3.53
N THR A 119 2.62 18.80 3.84
CA THR A 119 3.07 20.17 4.10
C THR A 119 2.76 21.02 2.86
N PRO A 120 1.91 22.06 2.98
CA PRO A 120 1.67 22.95 1.86
C PRO A 120 3.00 23.61 1.51
N THR A 121 3.51 23.38 0.30
CA THR A 121 4.61 24.17 -0.27
C THR A 121 4.20 25.63 -0.19
N THR A 122 4.84 26.38 0.71
CA THR A 122 4.67 27.82 0.84
C THR A 122 5.03 28.44 -0.51
N ALA A 123 4.02 28.87 -1.26
CA ALA A 123 4.25 29.80 -2.37
C ALA A 123 4.92 31.04 -1.75
N ALA A 124 6.15 31.32 -2.17
CA ALA A 124 6.88 32.48 -1.73
C ALA A 124 6.06 33.74 -2.08
N SER A 125 5.57 34.44 -1.06
CA SER A 125 5.01 35.78 -1.22
C SER A 125 6.16 36.72 -1.57
N THR A 126 6.32 37.04 -2.85
CA THR A 126 7.15 38.16 -3.31
C THR A 126 6.55 39.44 -2.76
N THR A 127 7.14 39.99 -1.69
CA THR A 127 6.81 41.32 -1.19
C THR A 127 7.33 42.35 -2.18
N ASN A 128 6.42 42.94 -2.98
CA ASN A 128 6.73 44.13 -3.76
C ASN A 128 6.90 45.32 -2.81
N THR A 129 8.14 45.65 -2.46
CA THR A 129 8.49 46.95 -1.88
C THR A 129 8.63 47.96 -3.03
N THR A 130 7.53 48.63 -3.37
CA THR A 130 7.59 49.84 -4.20
C THR A 130 8.00 51.01 -3.30
N ALA A 131 9.26 51.42 -3.42
CA ALA A 131 9.77 52.65 -2.82
C ALA A 131 9.04 53.87 -3.43
N ALA A 132 8.38 54.66 -2.58
CA ALA A 132 7.87 55.97 -2.95
C ALA A 132 8.61 57.04 -2.13
N SER A 133 9.43 57.85 -2.80
CA SER A 133 9.82 59.17 -2.30
C SER A 133 9.43 60.24 -3.31
N THR A 134 8.69 61.27 -2.88
CA THR A 134 9.18 62.66 -2.74
C THR A 134 8.02 63.62 -2.40
N ALA A 135 8.09 64.22 -1.21
CA ALA A 135 7.66 65.57 -0.71
C ALA A 135 6.24 66.12 -1.05
N ASN A 136 5.52 66.87 -0.20
CA ASN A 136 5.94 67.84 0.82
C ASN A 136 4.76 68.31 1.73
N ALA A 137 5.12 68.82 2.92
CA ALA A 137 4.50 69.88 3.73
C ALA A 137 3.40 69.60 4.80
N THR A 138 3.77 70.02 6.03
CA THR A 138 2.96 70.77 7.03
C THR A 138 2.44 70.02 8.28
N THR A 139 3.27 70.14 9.34
CA THR A 139 2.95 70.66 10.68
C THR A 139 1.75 70.11 11.47
N ALA A 140 2.04 69.31 12.50
CA ALA A 140 1.64 69.49 13.91
C ALA A 140 2.22 68.29 14.69
N SER A 141 3.24 68.51 15.54
CA SER A 141 3.07 68.66 17.01
C SER A 141 2.48 67.39 17.64
N THR A 142 3.06 66.68 18.62
CA THR A 142 4.20 66.86 19.51
C THR A 142 4.26 65.54 20.32
N THR A 143 5.45 64.95 20.46
CA THR A 143 5.97 64.25 21.68
C THR A 143 5.14 63.10 22.24
N ASN A 144 5.46 61.82 22.03
CA ASN A 144 6.63 61.04 22.48
C ASN A 144 6.79 60.93 24.01
N THR A 145 7.22 59.73 24.45
CA THR A 145 7.77 59.34 25.78
C THR A 145 6.78 58.61 26.70
N THR A 146 6.74 57.26 26.69
CA THR A 146 7.57 56.28 27.43
C THR A 146 7.02 55.96 28.83
N ALA A 147 6.82 54.68 29.14
CA ALA A 147 7.42 53.95 30.27
C ALA A 147 6.49 52.92 30.95
N ALA A 148 7.10 51.76 31.24
CA ALA A 148 7.05 51.03 32.51
C ALA A 148 5.86 50.11 32.87
N THR A 149 6.19 48.81 32.90
CA THR A 149 6.17 47.89 34.07
C THR A 149 4.93 47.78 34.98
N THR A 150 4.57 46.52 35.25
CA THR A 150 4.19 45.91 36.57
C THR A 150 2.74 45.42 36.72
N ASN A 151 2.60 44.09 36.75
CA ASN A 151 2.04 43.26 37.83
C ASN A 151 0.93 43.88 38.73
N THR A 152 -0.28 43.32 38.68
CA THR A 152 -0.90 42.41 39.69
C THR A 152 -2.32 42.05 39.24
#